data_AF-A0A0R1H686-F1
#
_entry.id   AF-A0A0R1H686-F1
#
_cell.length_a   1.000
_cell.length_b   1.000
_cell.length_c   1.000
_cell.angle_alpha   90.00
_cell.angle_beta   90.00
_cell.angle_gamma   90.00
#
_symmetry.space_group_name_H-M   'P 1'
#
loop_
_entity.id
_entity.type
_entity.pdbx_description
1 polymer ?
#
loop_
_entity_poly.entity_id
_entity_poly.type
_entity_poly.pdbx_seq_one_letter_code
_entity_poly.pdbx_strand_id
1 'polypeptide(L)'
;MDFIDLTPIALRHTPLGTRSQLPKQHDWQLDWATLAALIRDNHDVMAVVQAGLAEDWLNTQGTIWDEQQGYYRYPNDPREPDDTVFWAASTWATPAILVTFHNELAKAFACYTVGRDPDFHYLGRLQ
;
A
#
# COMPACT_ATOMS: atom_id res chain seq x y z
N MET A 1 11.32 -0.83 13.54
CA MET A 1 10.72 -1.90 12.73
C MET A 1 11.55 -2.04 11.47
N ASP A 2 11.83 -3.25 11.02
CA ASP A 2 12.68 -3.52 9.86
C ASP A 2 11.91 -4.33 8.81
N PHE A 3 12.34 -4.28 7.55
CA PHE A 3 11.74 -5.02 6.44
C PHE A 3 11.79 -6.54 6.64
N ILE A 4 12.74 -7.05 7.43
CA ILE A 4 12.80 -8.47 7.80
C ILE A 4 11.61 -8.92 8.66
N ASP A 5 10.96 -7.98 9.34
CA ASP A 5 9.77 -8.24 10.16
C ASP A 5 8.50 -8.38 9.30
N LEU A 6 8.58 -7.98 8.02
CA LEU A 6 7.47 -8.04 7.07
C LEU A 6 7.53 -9.29 6.19
N THR A 7 6.36 -9.84 5.87
CA THR A 7 6.27 -11.01 4.98
C THR A 7 6.38 -10.58 3.52
N PRO A 8 7.39 -11.03 2.76
CA PRO A 8 7.47 -10.72 1.33
C PRO A 8 6.30 -11.32 0.56
N ILE A 9 5.78 -10.58 -0.43
CA ILE A 9 4.66 -11.03 -1.27
C ILE A 9 4.92 -10.69 -2.74
N ALA A 10 4.30 -11.44 -3.64
CA ALA A 10 4.27 -11.12 -5.06
C ALA A 10 3.01 -10.31 -5.40
N LEU A 11 3.19 -9.19 -6.09
CA LEU A 11 2.09 -8.38 -6.61
C LEU A 11 1.57 -8.97 -7.91
N ARG A 12 0.27 -8.87 -8.12
CA ARG A 12 -0.45 -9.39 -9.28
C ARG A 12 -1.38 -8.32 -9.82
N HIS A 13 -1.84 -8.55 -11.04
CA HIS A 13 -2.85 -7.72 -11.68
C HIS A 13 -4.03 -8.58 -12.07
N THR A 14 -5.22 -8.15 -11.66
CA THR A 14 -6.47 -8.76 -12.11
C THR A 14 -7.02 -7.92 -13.28
N PRO A 15 -7.18 -8.50 -14.48
CA PRO A 15 -7.73 -7.76 -15.61
C PRO A 15 -9.11 -7.18 -15.31
N LEU A 16 -9.33 -5.93 -15.72
CA LEU A 16 -10.62 -5.25 -15.58
C LEU A 16 -11.75 -6.10 -16.16
N GLY A 17 -12.86 -6.23 -15.42
CA GLY A 17 -14.04 -7.01 -15.83
C GLY A 17 -14.07 -8.47 -15.36
N THR A 18 -13.05 -8.97 -14.65
CA THR A 18 -13.04 -10.34 -14.09
C THR A 18 -13.47 -10.41 -12.62
N ARG A 19 -13.99 -9.31 -12.06
CA ARG A 19 -14.47 -9.20 -10.66
C ARG A 19 -15.78 -9.97 -10.46
N SER A 20 -15.73 -11.29 -10.54
CA SER A 20 -16.77 -12.13 -9.95
C SER A 20 -16.77 -11.89 -8.44
N GLN A 21 -17.95 -11.74 -7.83
CA GLN A 21 -18.08 -11.58 -6.39
C GLN A 21 -17.63 -12.89 -5.72
N LEU A 22 -16.34 -12.97 -5.36
CA LEU A 22 -15.79 -14.10 -4.62
C LEU A 22 -16.46 -14.16 -3.25
N PRO A 23 -16.68 -15.37 -2.69
CA PRO A 23 -17.13 -15.47 -1.31
C PRO A 23 -16.15 -14.72 -0.42
N LYS A 24 -16.68 -14.01 0.57
CA LYS A 24 -15.87 -13.29 1.56
C LYS A 24 -14.87 -14.26 2.20
N GLN A 25 -13.58 -13.95 2.08
CA GLN A 25 -12.50 -14.78 2.62
C GLN A 25 -12.02 -14.26 3.98
N HIS A 26 -11.91 -12.95 4.13
CA HIS A 26 -11.41 -12.29 5.34
C HIS A 26 -11.99 -10.86 5.45
N ASP A 27 -11.54 -10.13 6.46
CA ASP A 27 -11.72 -8.69 6.63
C ASP A 27 -10.34 -8.12 6.89
N TRP A 28 -9.63 -7.76 5.82
CA TRP A 28 -8.29 -7.20 5.93
C TRP A 28 -8.29 -5.74 5.54
N GLN A 29 -7.54 -4.96 6.30
CA GLN A 29 -7.22 -3.58 6.00
C GLN A 29 -5.74 -3.34 6.17
N LEU A 30 -5.22 -2.30 5.52
CA LEU A 30 -3.84 -1.87 5.63
C LEU A 30 -3.52 -1.55 7.10
N ASP A 31 -2.40 -2.06 7.58
CA ASP A 31 -1.91 -1.72 8.91
C ASP A 31 -1.16 -0.38 8.86
N TRP A 32 -1.93 0.69 9.06
CA TRP A 32 -1.43 2.06 9.08
C TRP A 32 -0.36 2.30 10.15
N ALA A 33 -0.46 1.63 11.31
CA ALA A 33 0.49 1.80 12.40
C ALA A 33 1.84 1.16 12.05
N THR A 34 1.80 -0.05 11.51
CA THR A 34 2.97 -0.75 10.98
C THR A 34 3.62 0.04 9.85
N LEU A 35 2.83 0.56 8.91
CA LEU A 35 3.34 1.38 7.80
C LEU A 35 4.00 2.67 8.28
N ALA A 36 3.38 3.40 9.21
CA ALA A 36 3.96 4.60 9.79
C ALA A 36 5.27 4.31 10.54
N ALA A 37 5.33 3.19 11.27
CA ALA A 37 6.55 2.77 11.97
C ALA A 37 7.67 2.41 10.99
N LEU A 38 7.35 1.65 9.94
CA LEU A 38 8.30 1.31 8.88
C LEU A 38 8.90 2.58 8.24
N ILE A 39 8.05 3.54 7.86
CA ILE A 39 8.51 4.79 7.23
C ILE A 39 9.39 5.59 8.17
N ARG A 40 8.92 5.86 9.39
CA ARG A 40 9.69 6.62 10.37
C ARG A 40 11.07 6.00 10.61
N ASP A 41 11.13 4.69 10.75
CA ASP A 41 12.35 3.99 11.16
C ASP A 41 13.33 3.74 9.99
N ASN A 42 12.90 3.86 8.72
CA ASN A 42 13.70 3.48 7.54
C ASN A 42 13.65 4.49 6.37
N HIS A 43 13.11 5.69 6.56
CA HIS A 43 12.96 6.68 5.47
C HIS A 43 14.28 7.07 4.80
N ASP A 44 15.42 6.89 5.47
CA ASP A 44 16.77 7.20 4.97
C ASP A 44 17.24 6.24 3.86
N VAL A 45 16.65 5.06 3.75
CA VAL A 45 16.99 4.05 2.72
C VAL A 45 15.92 3.90 1.64
N MET A 46 14.76 4.55 1.79
CA MET A 46 13.60 4.42 0.91
C MET A 46 13.42 5.67 0.06
N ALA A 47 13.12 5.47 -1.22
CA ALA A 47 12.74 6.54 -2.14
C ALA A 47 11.22 6.77 -2.15
N VAL A 48 10.44 5.68 -2.24
CA VAL A 48 8.98 5.73 -2.43
C VAL A 48 8.31 4.55 -1.71
N VAL A 49 7.16 4.80 -1.11
CA VAL A 49 6.27 3.77 -0.57
C VAL A 49 4.88 3.89 -1.17
N GLN A 50 4.44 2.82 -1.81
CA GLN A 50 3.09 2.67 -2.36
C GLN A 50 2.34 1.62 -1.55
N ALA A 51 1.01 1.72 -1.51
CA ALA A 51 0.15 0.74 -0.87
C ALA A 51 -1.06 0.43 -1.75
N GLY A 52 -1.60 -0.79 -1.61
CA GLY A 52 -2.76 -1.25 -2.38
C GLY A 52 -3.10 -2.71 -2.08
N LEU A 53 -3.86 -3.35 -2.95
CA LEU A 53 -4.22 -4.76 -2.83
C LEU A 53 -3.29 -5.61 -3.71
N ALA A 54 -2.63 -6.60 -3.12
CA ALA A 54 -1.61 -7.40 -3.80
C ALA A 54 -2.14 -8.12 -5.04
N GLU A 55 -3.39 -8.60 -5.00
CA GLU A 55 -4.03 -9.37 -6.06
C GLU A 55 -4.57 -8.50 -7.21
N ASP A 56 -4.71 -7.19 -6.99
CA ASP A 56 -5.22 -6.23 -7.98
C ASP A 56 -4.39 -4.94 -8.01
N TRP A 57 -3.06 -5.07 -7.93
CA TRP A 57 -2.15 -3.98 -7.65
C TRP A 57 -2.30 -2.80 -8.60
N LEU A 58 -2.24 -3.03 -9.91
CA LEU A 58 -2.30 -1.96 -10.90
C LEU A 58 -3.60 -1.16 -10.87
N ASN A 59 -4.68 -1.69 -10.29
CA ASN A 59 -5.96 -0.98 -10.21
C ASN A 59 -6.22 -0.37 -8.82
N THR A 60 -5.43 -0.76 -7.81
CA THR A 60 -5.73 -0.52 -6.39
C THR A 60 -4.65 0.22 -5.62
N GLN A 61 -3.50 0.45 -6.27
CA GLN A 61 -2.33 1.02 -5.63
C GLN A 61 -2.34 2.55 -5.66
N GLY A 62 -1.69 3.16 -4.68
CA GLY A 62 -1.44 4.60 -4.63
C GLY A 62 -0.20 4.93 -3.81
N THR A 63 0.42 6.07 -4.12
CA THR A 63 1.60 6.58 -3.42
C THR A 63 1.21 7.09 -2.03
N ILE A 64 1.87 6.58 -0.99
CA ILE A 64 1.62 6.96 0.40
C ILE A 64 2.67 7.95 0.89
N TRP A 65 3.92 7.73 0.50
CA TRP A 65 5.06 8.53 0.94
C TRP A 65 6.16 8.51 -0.12
N ASP A 66 6.86 9.62 -0.28
CA ASP A 66 8.15 9.67 -0.98
C ASP A 66 9.15 10.58 -0.27
N GLU A 67 10.42 10.51 -0.68
CA GLU A 67 11.50 11.32 -0.10
C GLU A 67 11.39 12.83 -0.39
N GLN A 68 10.60 13.25 -1.39
CA GLN A 68 10.54 14.64 -1.86
C GLN A 68 9.46 15.45 -1.13
N GLN A 69 8.29 14.87 -0.97
CA GLN A 69 7.06 15.44 -0.42
C GLN A 69 6.69 14.83 0.93
N GLY A 70 7.26 13.68 1.30
CA GLY A 70 6.84 12.94 2.48
C GLY A 70 5.44 12.34 2.28
N TYR A 71 4.57 12.42 3.29
CA TYR A 71 3.26 11.80 3.22
C TYR A 71 2.31 12.50 2.25
N TYR A 72 1.73 11.70 1.35
CA TYR A 72 0.64 12.12 0.49
C TYR A 72 -0.64 12.28 1.32
N ARG A 73 -1.37 13.37 1.12
CA ARG A 73 -2.65 13.60 1.81
C ARG A 73 -3.81 12.84 1.18
N TYR A 74 -3.70 12.55 -0.11
CA TYR A 74 -4.71 11.86 -0.90
C TYR A 74 -4.00 10.92 -1.87
N PRO A 75 -3.89 9.62 -1.56
CA PRO A 75 -3.31 8.64 -2.49
C PRO A 75 -4.17 8.40 -3.74
N ASN A 76 -5.36 9.02 -3.80
CA ASN A 76 -6.25 9.10 -4.96
C ASN A 76 -6.14 10.46 -5.69
N ASP A 77 -4.99 11.13 -5.62
CA ASP A 77 -4.78 12.39 -6.35
C ASP A 77 -4.94 12.11 -7.86
N PRO A 78 -5.78 12.84 -8.60
CA PRO A 78 -6.06 12.61 -10.02
C PRO A 78 -4.87 12.84 -10.96
N ARG A 79 -3.65 13.05 -10.42
CA ARG A 79 -2.38 13.16 -11.16
C ARG A 79 -1.58 11.86 -11.18
N GLU A 80 -1.94 10.88 -10.34
CA GLU A 80 -1.46 9.49 -10.39
C GLU A 80 -2.11 8.76 -11.58
N PRO A 81 -1.54 7.65 -12.10
CA PRO A 81 -1.93 7.06 -13.38
C PRO A 81 -3.45 6.93 -13.54
N ASP A 82 -3.94 7.48 -14.67
CA ASP A 82 -5.34 7.54 -15.07
C ASP A 82 -6.02 6.18 -14.77
N ASP A 83 -7.02 6.21 -13.90
CA ASP A 83 -7.93 5.10 -13.51
C ASP A 83 -7.51 4.19 -12.34
N THR A 84 -6.42 4.47 -11.63
CA THR A 84 -6.11 3.75 -10.36
C THR A 84 -6.83 4.39 -9.18
N VAL A 85 -7.51 3.57 -8.36
CA VAL A 85 -8.12 4.02 -7.09
C VAL A 85 -7.39 3.30 -5.98
N PHE A 86 -6.77 4.02 -5.05
CA PHE A 86 -6.19 3.48 -3.83
C PHE A 86 -7.24 2.76 -2.98
N TRP A 87 -6.98 1.48 -2.67
CA TRP A 87 -7.83 0.66 -1.79
C TRP A 87 -6.99 0.13 -0.61
N ALA A 88 -7.38 0.53 0.60
CA ALA A 88 -6.73 0.10 1.83
C ALA A 88 -7.36 -1.14 2.47
N ALA A 89 -8.58 -1.53 2.10
CA ALA A 89 -9.29 -2.66 2.70
C ALA A 89 -9.95 -3.55 1.66
N SER A 90 -10.05 -4.85 1.98
CA SER A 90 -10.68 -5.83 1.12
C SER A 90 -11.20 -7.04 1.90
N THR A 91 -12.26 -7.64 1.37
CA THR A 91 -12.84 -8.89 1.86
C THR A 91 -12.24 -10.15 1.21
N TRP A 92 -11.36 -9.97 0.22
CA TRP A 92 -10.84 -11.06 -0.62
C TRP A 92 -9.36 -10.92 -1.01
N ALA A 93 -8.78 -9.72 -0.90
CA ALA A 93 -7.42 -9.41 -1.30
C ALA A 93 -6.56 -8.98 -0.12
N THR A 94 -5.25 -9.19 -0.23
CA THR A 94 -4.24 -8.87 0.77
C THR A 94 -3.79 -7.42 0.64
N PRO A 95 -4.03 -6.54 1.62
CA PRO A 95 -3.37 -5.24 1.68
C PRO A 95 -1.85 -5.41 1.77
N ALA A 96 -1.15 -4.68 0.91
CA ALA A 96 0.28 -4.78 0.73
C ALA A 96 0.89 -3.41 0.48
N ILE A 97 2.20 -3.34 0.69
CA ILE A 97 3.03 -2.18 0.36
C ILE A 97 4.11 -2.58 -0.65
N LEU A 98 4.48 -1.65 -1.51
CA LEU A 98 5.66 -1.72 -2.36
C LEU A 98 6.61 -0.62 -1.93
N VAL A 99 7.85 -1.00 -1.63
CA VAL A 99 8.91 -0.09 -1.22
C VAL A 99 9.97 -0.07 -2.29
N THR A 100 10.22 1.11 -2.84
CA THR A 100 11.33 1.39 -3.74
C THR A 100 12.46 2.01 -2.93
N PHE A 101 13.63 1.42 -2.98
CA PHE A 101 14.84 1.87 -2.26
C PHE A 101 15.68 2.80 -3.15
N HIS A 102 16.60 3.57 -2.55
CA HIS A 102 17.50 4.48 -3.31
C HIS A 102 18.39 3.76 -4.33
N ASN A 103 18.61 2.45 -4.17
CA ASN A 103 19.33 1.62 -5.13
C ASN A 103 18.44 1.07 -6.25
N GLU A 104 17.25 1.66 -6.45
CA GLU A 104 16.25 1.33 -7.47
C GLU A 104 15.65 -0.08 -7.34
N LEU A 105 15.99 -0.83 -6.28
CA LEU A 105 15.33 -2.09 -6.00
C LEU A 105 13.93 -1.82 -5.46
N ALA A 106 12.96 -2.63 -5.86
CA ALA A 106 11.61 -2.61 -5.33
C ALA A 106 11.27 -3.93 -4.65
N LYS A 107 10.69 -3.89 -3.45
CA LYS A 107 10.23 -5.08 -2.72
C LYS A 107 8.81 -4.87 -2.21
N ALA A 108 7.99 -5.91 -2.35
CA ALA A 108 6.61 -5.91 -1.90
C ALA A 108 6.45 -6.76 -0.65
N PHE A 109 5.61 -6.26 0.26
CA PHE A 109 5.36 -6.88 1.55
C PHE A 109 3.87 -6.88 1.87
N ALA A 110 3.40 -7.97 2.48
CA ALA A 110 2.09 -7.98 3.10
C ALA A 110 2.10 -7.04 4.30
N CYS A 111 1.10 -6.16 4.40
CA CYS A 111 0.99 -5.16 5.46
C CYS A 111 -0.48 -4.99 5.80
N TYR A 112 -1.01 -5.83 6.69
CA TYR A 112 -2.44 -5.83 6.98
C TYR A 112 -2.74 -6.17 8.43
N THR A 113 -3.91 -5.74 8.87
CA THR A 113 -4.55 -6.11 10.12
C THR A 113 -6.01 -6.49 9.86
N VAL A 114 -6.66 -7.10 10.86
CA VAL A 114 -8.09 -7.42 10.76
C VAL A 114 -8.90 -6.13 10.84
N GLY A 115 -9.76 -5.90 9.85
CA GLY A 115 -10.65 -4.75 9.80
C GLY A 115 -11.24 -4.51 8.42
N ARG A 116 -12.00 -3.42 8.28
CA ARG A 116 -12.72 -3.08 7.04
C ARG A 116 -12.64 -1.60 6.69
N ASP A 117 -11.81 -0.84 7.38
CA ASP A 117 -11.70 0.59 7.16
C ASP A 117 -10.94 0.84 5.84
N PRO A 118 -11.63 1.28 4.77
CA PRO A 118 -10.98 1.55 3.50
C PRO A 118 -10.38 2.96 3.46
N ASP A 119 -10.60 3.78 4.48
CA ASP A 119 -10.23 5.17 4.47
C ASP A 119 -8.71 5.31 4.60
N PHE A 120 -8.20 6.32 3.91
CA PHE A 120 -6.81 6.73 4.07
C PHE A 120 -6.66 7.48 5.39
N HIS A 121 -5.76 7.00 6.25
CA HIS A 121 -5.42 7.70 7.48
C HIS A 121 -4.18 8.55 7.24
N TYR A 122 -4.30 9.86 7.45
CA TYR A 122 -3.16 10.75 7.34
C TYR A 122 -2.11 10.43 8.42
N LEU A 123 -0.93 9.97 7.98
CA LEU A 123 0.12 9.46 8.88
C LEU A 123 1.06 10.54 9.45
N GLY A 124 0.88 11.82 9.10
CA GLY A 124 1.61 12.94 9.71
C GLY A 124 2.02 14.05 8.74
N ARG A 125 2.42 15.21 9.29
CA ARG A 125 3.05 16.31 8.54
C ARG A 125 4.58 16.13 8.56
N LEU A 126 5.22 16.42 7.43
CA LEU A 126 6.62 16.88 7.43
C LEU A 126 6.74 18.01 8.47
N GLN A 127 7.54 17.78 9.51
CA GLN A 127 8.21 18.86 10.23
C GLN A 127 9.62 18.96 9.69
#